data_AF-A0A0P0CUM0-F1
#
_entry.id   AF-A0A0P0CUM0-F1
#
_cell.length_a   1.000
_cell.length_b   1.000
_cell.length_c   1.000
_cell.angle_alpha   90.00
_cell.angle_beta   90.00
_cell.angle_gamma   90.00
#
_symmetry.space_group_name_H-M   'P 1'
#
loop_
_entity.id
_entity.type
_entity.pdbx_description
1 polymer ?
#
loop_
_entity_poly.entity_id
_entity_poly.type
_entity_poly.pdbx_seq_one_letter_code
_entity_poly.pdbx_strand_id
1 'polypeptide(L)'
;MKKVLDENVIPLFQEEQKPQDSAWRKSIPAQVFLNYFFAINYHISHSSEESGLRTNAFFRQHSADVTEQDLQALARILHNSWSTEYALRATAELGDETYLRNALHWTFPQAYYSIFAGLQAFLYTLGIKTNSEAAIRREAGRLVVKNAYPRAIGYYAAGPYCDFSIHRLPLAGYKAGLQIAGKEIEAQAQIGQFLRTTRKLTANAIRQQVQKNPATAIKSAKTGKVLDKWSSQHWQQITWRMGYTTLFDLLSRLRISSSQKEIDRFVEAEIDFKLFHECLLSIVSYMNGLHESYVAQAMGLEKYRKIVTELPEHLSNSFVENRLHHMVEPLFTEGTSPMQISAAA
;
A
#
# COMPACT_ATOMS: atom_id res chain seq x y z
N MET A 1 3.95 -3.31 -76.41
CA MET A 1 4.59 -3.15 -75.10
C MET A 1 3.54 -3.38 -74.02
N LYS A 2 3.80 -4.37 -73.14
CA LYS A 2 2.88 -4.87 -72.10
C LYS A 2 2.57 -3.79 -71.05
N LYS A 3 1.29 -3.57 -70.76
CA LYS A 3 0.79 -3.27 -69.41
C LYS A 3 -0.31 -4.28 -69.13
N VAL A 4 0.06 -5.36 -68.45
CA VAL A 4 -0.87 -6.33 -67.91
C VAL A 4 -1.41 -5.75 -66.61
N LEU A 5 -2.72 -5.86 -66.45
CA LEU A 5 -3.50 -5.53 -65.26
C LEU A 5 -2.98 -6.34 -64.07
N ASP A 6 -2.64 -5.68 -62.96
CA ASP A 6 -2.55 -6.36 -61.67
C ASP A 6 -3.85 -6.10 -60.92
N GLU A 7 -4.49 -7.22 -60.61
CA GLU A 7 -5.83 -7.36 -60.07
C GLU A 7 -5.88 -6.88 -58.62
N ASN A 8 -7.07 -6.40 -58.24
CA ASN A 8 -7.48 -6.20 -56.85
C ASN A 8 -7.33 -7.51 -56.05
N VAL A 9 -6.22 -7.66 -55.32
CA VAL A 9 -6.14 -8.64 -54.24
C VAL A 9 -6.59 -7.95 -52.96
N ILE A 10 -7.89 -8.06 -52.68
CA ILE A 10 -8.42 -7.87 -51.33
C ILE A 10 -7.74 -8.93 -50.46
N PRO A 11 -7.04 -8.59 -49.36
CA PRO A 11 -6.50 -9.60 -48.46
C PRO A 11 -7.67 -10.32 -47.81
N LEU A 12 -7.99 -11.50 -48.31
CA LEU A 12 -9.09 -12.37 -47.86
C LEU A 12 -8.68 -13.25 -46.67
N PHE A 13 -7.69 -12.78 -45.90
CA PHE A 13 -7.34 -13.32 -44.60
C PHE A 13 -7.38 -12.16 -43.61
N GLN A 14 -8.50 -12.02 -42.91
CA GLN A 14 -8.42 -11.54 -41.54
C GLN A 14 -7.49 -12.53 -40.85
N GLU A 15 -6.25 -12.11 -40.57
CA GLU A 15 -5.42 -12.82 -39.62
C GLU A 15 -6.29 -13.04 -38.38
N GLU A 16 -6.63 -14.30 -38.10
CA GLU A 16 -7.19 -14.70 -36.82
C GLU A 16 -6.26 -14.10 -35.76
N GLN A 17 -6.70 -13.02 -35.10
CA GLN A 17 -6.03 -12.49 -33.93
C GLN A 17 -5.93 -13.64 -32.94
N LYS A 18 -4.74 -14.23 -32.86
CA LYS A 18 -4.51 -15.50 -32.18
C LYS A 18 -5.10 -15.42 -30.76
N PRO A 19 -5.74 -16.48 -30.25
CA PRO A 19 -6.24 -16.52 -28.86
C PRO A 19 -5.15 -16.17 -27.83
N GLN A 20 -3.88 -16.37 -28.18
CA GLN A 20 -2.70 -15.96 -27.42
C GLN A 20 -2.57 -14.44 -27.21
N ASP A 21 -2.92 -13.61 -28.20
CA ASP A 21 -2.95 -12.14 -28.06
C ASP A 21 -4.09 -11.67 -27.15
N SER A 22 -5.21 -12.39 -27.15
CA SER A 22 -6.34 -12.15 -26.25
C SER A 22 -5.99 -12.51 -24.80
N ALA A 23 -5.38 -13.69 -24.58
CA ALA A 23 -4.95 -14.13 -23.25
C ALA A 23 -3.85 -13.21 -22.67
N TRP A 24 -2.86 -12.84 -23.49
CA TRP A 24 -1.82 -11.89 -23.10
C TRP A 24 -2.38 -10.52 -22.72
N ARG A 25 -3.32 -9.97 -23.51
CA ARG A 25 -3.97 -8.68 -23.16
C ARG A 25 -4.78 -8.76 -21.86
N LYS A 26 -5.34 -9.94 -21.54
CA LYS A 26 -6.06 -10.17 -20.27
C LYS A 26 -5.12 -10.28 -19.07
N SER A 27 -3.86 -10.70 -19.25
CA SER A 27 -2.90 -10.83 -18.15
C SER A 27 -2.15 -9.53 -17.80
N ILE A 28 -2.14 -8.54 -18.70
CA ILE A 28 -1.48 -7.23 -18.46
C ILE A 28 -1.86 -6.58 -17.11
N PRO A 29 -3.14 -6.49 -16.70
CA PRO A 29 -3.51 -5.92 -15.41
C PRO A 29 -2.88 -6.66 -14.22
N ALA A 30 -2.83 -7.98 -14.28
CA ALA A 30 -2.21 -8.83 -13.26
C ALA A 30 -0.70 -8.65 -13.21
N GLN A 31 -0.04 -8.61 -14.36
CA GLN A 31 1.38 -8.35 -14.44
C GLN A 31 1.74 -6.98 -13.87
N VAL A 32 0.96 -5.94 -14.22
CA VAL A 32 1.13 -4.59 -13.69
C VAL A 32 0.98 -4.58 -12.16
N PHE A 33 0.05 -5.37 -11.63
CA PHE A 33 -0.18 -5.48 -10.20
C PHE A 33 0.99 -6.18 -9.48
N LEU A 34 1.45 -7.32 -10.00
CA LEU A 34 2.66 -8.00 -9.52
C LEU A 34 3.86 -7.04 -9.53
N ASN A 35 4.06 -6.31 -10.63
CA ASN A 35 5.15 -5.35 -10.76
C ASN A 35 5.10 -4.26 -9.67
N TYR A 36 3.91 -3.81 -9.25
CA TYR A 36 3.79 -2.84 -8.16
C TYR A 36 4.25 -3.42 -6.82
N PHE A 37 3.77 -4.61 -6.44
CA PHE A 37 4.15 -5.23 -5.17
C PHE A 37 5.63 -5.62 -5.16
N PHE A 38 6.12 -6.17 -6.26
CA PHE A 38 7.54 -6.44 -6.43
C PHE A 38 8.36 -5.17 -6.29
N ALA A 39 8.00 -4.09 -6.99
CA ALA A 39 8.73 -2.83 -6.92
C ALA A 39 8.75 -2.22 -5.51
N ILE A 40 7.65 -2.31 -4.76
CA ILE A 40 7.59 -1.86 -3.37
C ILE A 40 8.51 -2.71 -2.50
N ASN A 41 8.42 -4.03 -2.61
CA ASN A 41 9.29 -4.94 -1.87
C ASN A 41 10.76 -4.68 -2.20
N TYR A 42 11.11 -4.60 -3.48
CA TYR A 42 12.45 -4.27 -3.97
C TYR A 42 12.94 -2.94 -3.38
N HIS A 43 12.13 -1.89 -3.43
CA HIS A 43 12.49 -0.57 -2.90
C HIS A 43 12.71 -0.59 -1.38
N ILE A 44 11.91 -1.35 -0.63
CA ILE A 44 12.10 -1.55 0.81
C ILE A 44 13.43 -2.26 1.07
N SER A 45 13.69 -3.38 0.38
CA SER A 45 14.89 -4.20 0.57
C SER A 45 16.19 -3.50 0.16
N HIS A 46 16.13 -2.53 -0.77
CA HIS A 46 17.29 -1.76 -1.24
C HIS A 46 17.36 -0.35 -0.64
N SER A 47 16.48 -0.02 0.31
CA SER A 47 16.57 1.23 1.04
C SER A 47 17.74 1.21 2.03
N SER A 48 18.46 2.32 2.17
CA SER A 48 19.59 2.38 3.10
C SER A 48 19.12 2.29 4.56
N GLU A 49 19.87 1.56 5.40
CA GLU A 49 19.59 1.47 6.85
C GLU A 49 19.58 2.85 7.53
N GLU A 50 20.38 3.79 7.04
CA GLU A 50 20.40 5.19 7.49
C GLU A 50 19.04 5.89 7.33
N SER A 51 18.19 5.40 6.43
CA SER A 51 16.83 5.89 6.20
C SER A 51 15.77 5.16 7.05
N GLY A 52 16.20 4.26 7.94
CA GLY A 52 15.36 3.41 8.79
C GLY A 52 14.69 4.14 9.95
N LEU A 53 13.96 3.38 10.77
CA LEU A 53 13.16 3.96 11.87
C LEU A 53 14.03 4.53 13.01
N ARG A 54 15.22 3.97 13.24
CA ARG A 54 16.16 4.42 14.29
C ARG A 54 16.58 5.88 14.15
N THR A 55 16.86 6.33 12.93
CA THR A 55 17.29 7.71 12.63
C THR A 55 16.10 8.67 12.50
N ASN A 56 14.88 8.13 12.40
CA ASN A 56 13.67 8.90 12.19
C ASN A 56 13.37 9.82 13.40
N ALA A 57 13.25 11.13 13.14
CA ALA A 57 13.03 12.12 14.19
C ALA A 57 11.66 11.95 14.87
N PHE A 58 10.62 11.59 14.12
CA PHE A 58 9.28 11.38 14.66
C PHE A 58 9.27 10.18 15.62
N PHE A 59 9.95 9.09 15.27
CA PHE A 59 10.12 7.93 16.16
C PHE A 59 10.88 8.32 17.42
N ARG A 60 12.05 8.96 17.32
CA ARG A 60 12.84 9.35 18.50
C ARG A 60 12.11 10.29 19.46
N GLN A 61 11.22 11.13 18.95
CA GLN A 61 10.39 12.05 19.75
C GLN A 61 9.07 11.43 20.20
N HIS A 62 8.75 10.21 19.75
CA HIS A 62 7.52 9.54 20.13
C HIS A 62 7.58 9.15 21.61
N SER A 63 6.69 9.74 22.37
CA SER A 63 6.37 9.35 23.73
C SER A 63 4.85 9.29 23.87
N ALA A 64 4.37 8.39 24.73
CA ALA A 64 2.96 8.25 25.03
C ALA A 64 2.80 7.91 26.50
N ASP A 65 1.85 8.55 27.18
CA ASP A 65 1.45 8.19 28.53
C ASP A 65 0.41 7.07 28.45
N VAL A 66 0.89 5.83 28.43
CA VAL A 66 0.04 4.64 28.25
C VAL A 66 -0.42 4.12 29.62
N THR A 67 -1.73 4.16 29.87
CA THR A 67 -2.31 3.59 31.09
C THR A 67 -2.39 2.06 31.03
N GLU A 68 -2.61 1.39 32.16
CA GLU A 68 -2.79 -0.07 32.17
C GLU A 68 -3.98 -0.52 31.31
N GLN A 69 -5.06 0.26 31.28
CA GLN A 69 -6.20 -0.01 30.40
C GLN A 69 -5.82 0.11 28.91
N ASP A 70 -4.97 1.07 28.58
CA ASP A 70 -4.48 1.24 27.21
C ASP A 70 -3.58 0.07 26.80
N LEU A 71 -2.77 -0.48 27.71
CA LEU A 71 -1.95 -1.67 27.45
C LEU A 71 -2.80 -2.88 27.07
N GLN A 72 -3.87 -3.13 27.81
CA GLN A 72 -4.80 -4.22 27.50
C GLN A 72 -5.49 -4.03 26.13
N ALA A 73 -5.86 -2.78 25.80
CA ALA A 73 -6.44 -2.45 24.51
C ALA A 73 -5.44 -2.64 23.36
N LEU A 74 -4.20 -2.16 23.53
CA LEU A 74 -3.10 -2.32 22.57
C LEU A 74 -2.78 -3.81 22.34
N ALA A 75 -2.65 -4.60 23.39
CA ALA A 75 -2.40 -6.05 23.29
C ALA A 75 -3.51 -6.74 22.49
N ARG A 76 -4.78 -6.38 22.71
CA ARG A 76 -5.91 -6.93 21.95
C ARG A 76 -5.85 -6.55 20.46
N ILE A 77 -5.52 -5.30 20.14
CA ILE A 77 -5.41 -4.84 18.75
C ILE A 77 -4.22 -5.52 18.05
N LEU A 78 -3.07 -5.63 18.72
CA LEU A 78 -1.90 -6.32 18.20
C LEU A 78 -2.17 -7.81 17.97
N HIS A 79 -2.86 -8.47 18.91
CA HIS A 79 -3.25 -9.87 18.73
C HIS A 79 -4.11 -10.06 17.47
N ASN A 80 -5.09 -9.18 17.21
CA ASN A 80 -5.85 -9.22 15.96
C ASN A 80 -4.97 -9.03 14.72
N SER A 81 -3.98 -8.13 14.78
CA SER A 81 -3.02 -7.92 13.70
C SER A 81 -2.21 -9.19 13.41
N TRP A 82 -1.66 -9.81 14.46
CA TRP A 82 -0.84 -11.01 14.37
C TRP A 82 -1.63 -12.25 13.95
N SER A 83 -2.81 -12.49 14.51
CA SER A 83 -3.67 -13.60 14.07
C SER A 83 -4.07 -13.46 12.60
N THR A 84 -4.31 -12.23 12.13
CA THR A 84 -4.63 -11.99 10.71
C THR A 84 -3.41 -12.22 9.81
N GLU A 85 -2.22 -11.81 10.26
CA GLU A 85 -0.97 -12.08 9.53
C GLU A 85 -0.64 -13.58 9.50
N TYR A 86 -0.88 -14.29 10.60
CA TYR A 86 -0.71 -15.73 10.67
C TYR A 86 -1.57 -16.46 9.65
N ALA A 87 -2.85 -16.08 9.52
CA ALA A 87 -3.74 -16.66 8.51
C ALA A 87 -3.25 -16.39 7.07
N LEU A 88 -2.67 -15.21 6.82
CA LEU A 88 -2.03 -14.89 5.54
C LEU A 88 -0.81 -15.80 5.28
N ARG A 89 0.06 -15.99 6.28
CA ARG A 89 1.25 -16.84 6.19
C ARG A 89 0.92 -18.30 5.95
N ALA A 90 -0.02 -18.85 6.72
CA ALA A 90 -0.49 -20.21 6.56
C ALA A 90 -1.02 -20.48 5.14
N THR A 91 -1.68 -19.50 4.53
CA THR A 91 -2.13 -19.60 3.13
C THR A 91 -0.95 -19.69 2.16
N ALA A 92 0.11 -18.91 2.38
CA ALA A 92 1.29 -18.90 1.52
C ALA A 92 2.13 -20.19 1.63
N GLU A 93 2.16 -20.81 2.82
CA GLU A 93 2.96 -22.03 3.09
C GLU A 93 2.30 -23.32 2.57
N LEU A 94 0.97 -23.40 2.61
CA LEU A 94 0.22 -24.63 2.31
C LEU A 94 -0.13 -24.82 0.82
N GLY A 95 0.07 -23.78 -0.01
CA GLY A 95 -0.50 -23.70 -1.34
C GLY A 95 0.39 -24.17 -2.48
N ASP A 96 -0.15 -25.01 -3.37
CA ASP A 96 0.36 -25.08 -4.74
C ASP A 96 -0.01 -23.81 -5.54
N GLU A 97 0.52 -23.64 -6.74
CA GLU A 97 0.28 -22.43 -7.55
C GLU A 97 -1.21 -22.19 -7.85
N THR A 98 -1.98 -23.27 -8.01
CA THR A 98 -3.43 -23.20 -8.27
C THR A 98 -4.18 -22.72 -7.04
N TYR A 99 -3.81 -23.23 -5.86
CA TYR A 99 -4.34 -22.77 -4.59
C TYR A 99 -4.02 -21.30 -4.35
N LEU A 100 -2.76 -20.90 -4.54
CA LEU A 100 -2.30 -19.51 -4.33
C LEU A 100 -3.02 -18.52 -5.25
N ARG A 101 -3.32 -18.93 -6.48
CA ARG A 101 -4.13 -18.16 -7.44
C ARG A 101 -5.54 -17.92 -6.93
N ASN A 102 -6.23 -18.97 -6.48
CA ASN A 102 -7.58 -18.85 -5.94
C ASN A 102 -7.61 -18.16 -4.57
N ALA A 103 -6.50 -18.20 -3.84
CA ALA A 103 -6.36 -17.62 -2.53
C ALA A 103 -6.37 -16.09 -2.49
N LEU A 104 -6.17 -15.43 -3.64
CA LEU A 104 -6.17 -13.97 -3.73
C LEU A 104 -7.45 -13.33 -3.17
N HIS A 105 -8.59 -14.01 -3.25
CA HIS A 105 -9.85 -13.53 -2.68
C HIS A 105 -9.79 -13.29 -1.16
N TRP A 106 -8.96 -14.04 -0.43
CA TRP A 106 -8.82 -13.91 1.02
C TRP A 106 -7.48 -13.32 1.46
N THR A 107 -6.37 -13.56 0.74
CA THR A 107 -5.07 -12.99 1.13
C THR A 107 -5.04 -11.47 1.02
N PHE A 108 -5.79 -10.90 0.07
CA PHE A 108 -5.92 -9.46 -0.10
C PHE A 108 -6.58 -8.76 1.10
N PRO A 109 -7.79 -9.16 1.53
CA PRO A 109 -8.35 -8.69 2.80
C PRO A 109 -7.44 -8.96 4.01
N GLN A 110 -6.85 -10.15 4.13
CA GLN A 110 -5.99 -10.49 5.26
C GLN A 110 -4.77 -9.55 5.36
N ALA A 111 -4.07 -9.33 4.24
CA ALA A 111 -2.94 -8.39 4.20
C ALA A 111 -3.36 -6.97 4.57
N TYR A 112 -4.50 -6.50 4.04
CA TYR A 112 -5.03 -5.17 4.38
C TYR A 112 -5.37 -5.05 5.87
N TYR A 113 -6.15 -5.99 6.41
CA TYR A 113 -6.65 -5.91 7.78
C TYR A 113 -5.57 -6.16 8.83
N SER A 114 -4.54 -6.95 8.50
CA SER A 114 -3.36 -7.08 9.35
C SER A 114 -2.64 -5.73 9.51
N ILE A 115 -2.27 -5.09 8.40
CA ILE A 115 -1.61 -3.76 8.42
C ILE A 115 -2.52 -2.69 9.05
N PHE A 116 -3.82 -2.77 8.80
CA PHE A 116 -4.78 -1.83 9.36
C PHE A 116 -4.88 -1.95 10.88
N ALA A 117 -4.88 -3.17 11.44
CA ALA A 117 -4.87 -3.40 12.88
C ALA A 117 -3.56 -2.91 13.51
N GLY A 118 -2.40 -3.18 12.89
CA GLY A 118 -1.11 -2.62 13.31
C GLY A 118 -1.12 -1.08 13.33
N LEU A 119 -1.62 -0.46 12.25
CA LEU A 119 -1.76 0.99 12.16
C LEU A 119 -2.71 1.53 13.23
N GLN A 120 -3.80 0.82 13.53
CA GLN A 120 -4.73 1.21 14.57
C GLN A 120 -4.06 1.17 15.95
N ALA A 121 -3.24 0.18 16.25
CA ALA A 121 -2.46 0.13 17.48
C ALA A 121 -1.49 1.31 17.57
N PHE A 122 -0.80 1.65 16.49
CA PHE A 122 0.06 2.84 16.44
C PHE A 122 -0.74 4.14 16.65
N LEU A 123 -1.87 4.32 15.97
CA LEU A 123 -2.71 5.50 16.17
C LEU A 123 -3.24 5.61 17.61
N TYR A 124 -3.47 4.47 18.26
CA TYR A 124 -3.89 4.42 19.65
C TYR A 124 -2.82 5.02 20.58
N THR A 125 -1.52 4.80 20.32
CA THR A 125 -0.43 5.42 21.09
C THR A 125 -0.35 6.93 20.90
N LEU A 126 -0.89 7.45 19.79
CA LEU A 126 -1.01 8.88 19.52
C LEU A 126 -2.33 9.48 20.08
N GLY A 127 -3.10 8.71 20.85
CA GLY A 127 -4.38 9.13 21.42
C GLY A 127 -5.56 9.10 20.44
N ILE A 128 -5.38 8.58 19.23
CA ILE A 128 -6.42 8.52 18.20
C ILE A 128 -7.17 7.18 18.33
N LYS A 129 -8.20 7.18 19.17
CA LYS A 129 -9.02 6.01 19.49
C LYS A 129 -10.29 5.98 18.63
N THR A 130 -10.17 5.62 17.35
CA THR A 130 -11.30 5.49 16.43
C THR A 130 -11.30 4.14 15.71
N ASN A 131 -12.48 3.66 15.34
CA ASN A 131 -12.67 2.49 14.48
C ASN A 131 -13.06 2.89 13.05
N SER A 132 -13.15 4.19 12.75
CA SER A 132 -13.53 4.66 11.42
C SER A 132 -12.37 4.46 10.44
N GLU A 133 -12.53 3.54 9.49
CA GLU A 133 -11.55 3.25 8.43
C GLU A 133 -11.18 4.53 7.64
N ALA A 134 -12.18 5.37 7.35
CA ALA A 134 -11.94 6.63 6.64
C ALA A 134 -11.12 7.63 7.47
N ALA A 135 -11.32 7.67 8.78
CA ALA A 135 -10.52 8.50 9.68
C ALA A 135 -9.09 7.96 9.80
N ILE A 136 -8.94 6.66 10.05
CA ILE A 136 -7.64 5.98 10.16
C ILE A 136 -6.79 6.19 8.89
N ARG A 137 -7.35 5.98 7.69
CA ARG A 137 -6.64 6.23 6.43
C ARG A 137 -6.19 7.69 6.29
N ARG A 138 -7.04 8.64 6.70
CA ARG A 138 -6.70 10.06 6.65
C ARG A 138 -5.55 10.39 7.59
N GLU A 139 -5.53 9.82 8.79
CA GLU A 139 -4.42 10.00 9.73
C GLU A 139 -3.15 9.31 9.23
N ALA A 140 -3.24 8.12 8.63
CA ALA A 140 -2.11 7.45 8.01
C ALA A 140 -1.42 8.34 6.96
N GLY A 141 -2.22 8.97 6.08
CA GLY A 141 -1.69 9.92 5.10
C GLY A 141 -0.98 11.11 5.75
N ARG A 142 -1.52 11.65 6.85
CA ARG A 142 -0.87 12.74 7.60
C ARG A 142 0.42 12.30 8.27
N LEU A 143 0.47 11.09 8.82
CA LEU A 143 1.67 10.51 9.42
C LEU A 143 2.78 10.35 8.39
N VAL A 144 2.47 9.85 7.20
CA VAL A 144 3.42 9.80 6.07
C VAL A 144 4.00 11.19 5.78
N VAL A 145 3.15 12.21 5.63
CA VAL A 145 3.61 13.58 5.36
C VAL A 145 4.44 14.16 6.51
N LYS A 146 4.10 13.84 7.76
CA LYS A 146 4.84 14.24 8.97
C LYS A 146 6.17 13.50 9.17
N ASN A 147 6.60 12.67 8.21
CA ASN A 147 7.80 11.83 8.31
C ASN A 147 7.73 10.79 9.45
N ALA A 148 6.54 10.33 9.83
CA ALA A 148 6.39 9.23 10.80
C ALA A 148 6.69 7.85 10.22
N TYR A 149 7.09 7.77 8.95
CA TYR A 149 7.48 6.53 8.30
C TYR A 149 8.86 6.68 7.64
N PRO A 150 9.68 5.61 7.61
CA PRO A 150 10.95 5.58 6.88
C PRO A 150 10.80 5.99 5.42
N ARG A 151 11.88 6.47 4.81
CA ARG A 151 11.85 6.93 3.41
C ARG A 151 11.36 5.85 2.44
N ALA A 152 11.65 4.59 2.72
CA ALA A 152 11.23 3.41 1.96
C ALA A 152 9.73 3.29 1.74
N ILE A 153 8.89 3.88 2.60
CA ILE A 153 7.43 3.88 2.48
C ILE A 153 6.81 5.25 2.75
N GLY A 154 7.64 6.26 3.05
CA GLY A 154 7.25 7.62 3.39
C GLY A 154 6.95 8.51 2.17
N TYR A 155 6.86 7.91 0.97
CA TYR A 155 6.47 8.58 -0.27
C TYR A 155 4.95 8.78 -0.36
N TYR A 156 4.52 9.82 -1.08
CA TYR A 156 3.11 10.12 -1.25
C TYR A 156 2.85 11.00 -2.48
N ALA A 157 1.60 11.03 -2.95
CA ALA A 157 1.13 12.01 -3.94
C ALA A 157 0.14 13.00 -3.32
N ALA A 158 0.23 14.28 -3.73
CA ALA A 158 -0.59 15.38 -3.24
C ALA A 158 -0.92 16.39 -4.35
N GLY A 159 -2.08 17.03 -4.26
CA GLY A 159 -2.59 18.00 -5.25
C GLY A 159 -3.82 17.53 -6.04
N PRO A 160 -4.60 18.41 -6.67
CA PRO A 160 -5.81 18.03 -7.41
C PRO A 160 -5.55 17.09 -8.60
N TYR A 161 -6.60 16.47 -9.14
CA TYR A 161 -6.51 15.41 -10.17
C TYR A 161 -5.64 15.75 -11.39
N CYS A 162 -5.70 16.99 -11.89
CA CYS A 162 -4.94 17.43 -13.06
C CYS A 162 -3.56 18.00 -12.73
N ASP A 163 -3.27 18.26 -11.45
CA ASP A 163 -2.09 18.99 -11.01
C ASP A 163 -1.65 18.47 -9.63
N PHE A 164 -1.04 17.30 -9.63
CA PHE A 164 -0.51 16.66 -8.43
C PHE A 164 0.94 16.25 -8.66
N SER A 165 1.69 16.22 -7.56
CA SER A 165 3.09 15.82 -7.54
C SER A 165 3.30 14.61 -6.65
N ILE A 166 4.40 13.89 -6.91
CA ILE A 166 4.87 12.77 -6.10
C ILE A 166 6.05 13.27 -5.28
N HIS A 167 6.02 12.99 -3.98
CA HIS A 167 7.00 13.44 -3.02
C HIS A 167 7.83 12.26 -2.49
N ARG A 168 9.10 12.54 -2.19
CA ARG A 168 10.09 11.62 -1.58
C ARG A 168 10.39 10.36 -2.39
N LEU A 169 10.08 10.38 -3.67
CA LEU A 169 10.35 9.31 -4.63
C LEU A 169 10.93 9.94 -5.91
N PRO A 170 12.23 10.28 -5.94
CA PRO A 170 12.82 11.14 -6.98
C PRO A 170 12.74 10.55 -8.39
N LEU A 171 12.75 9.22 -8.52
CA LEU A 171 12.71 8.52 -9.80
C LEU A 171 11.27 8.12 -10.19
N ALA A 172 10.25 8.61 -9.48
CA ALA A 172 8.85 8.34 -9.78
C ALA A 172 8.39 8.89 -11.14
N GLY A 173 9.11 9.86 -11.69
CA GLY A 173 8.82 10.52 -12.96
C GLY A 173 9.02 9.64 -14.19
N TYR A 174 9.90 8.63 -14.10
CA TYR A 174 10.26 7.75 -15.21
C TYR A 174 9.09 6.87 -15.67
N LYS A 175 9.18 6.38 -16.91
CA LYS A 175 8.15 5.52 -17.50
C LYS A 175 8.26 4.10 -16.93
N ALA A 176 7.19 3.64 -16.28
CA ALA A 176 7.07 2.27 -15.81
C ALA A 176 6.99 1.27 -17.00
N GLY A 177 7.78 0.19 -16.93
CA GLY A 177 7.75 -0.91 -17.89
C GLY A 177 6.72 -1.98 -17.53
N LEU A 178 6.62 -3.02 -18.37
CA LEU A 178 5.86 -4.24 -18.02
C LEU A 178 6.73 -5.34 -17.41
N GLN A 179 8.04 -5.18 -17.44
CA GLN A 179 8.99 -6.11 -16.83
C GLN A 179 9.08 -5.88 -15.32
N ILE A 180 9.43 -6.94 -14.60
CA ILE A 180 9.80 -6.90 -13.19
C ILE A 180 11.02 -5.98 -13.03
N ALA A 181 10.99 -5.13 -12.00
CA ALA A 181 12.06 -4.16 -11.78
C ALA A 181 13.37 -4.87 -11.42
N GLY A 182 14.44 -4.64 -12.18
CA GLY A 182 15.79 -5.10 -11.84
C GLY A 182 16.65 -4.00 -11.23
N LYS A 183 16.15 -2.76 -11.20
CA LYS A 183 16.88 -1.57 -10.73
C LYS A 183 15.96 -0.62 -9.98
N GLU A 184 16.57 0.18 -9.11
CA GLU A 184 15.87 1.17 -8.29
C GLU A 184 15.06 2.19 -9.10
N ILE A 185 15.57 2.61 -10.26
CA ILE A 185 14.85 3.51 -11.18
C ILE A 185 13.54 2.90 -11.69
N GLU A 186 13.55 1.60 -11.99
CA GLU A 186 12.37 0.87 -12.46
C GLU A 186 11.39 0.67 -11.31
N ALA A 187 11.88 0.31 -10.12
CA ALA A 187 11.06 0.14 -8.93
C ALA A 187 10.33 1.45 -8.57
N GLN A 188 11.04 2.58 -8.48
CA GLN A 188 10.41 3.87 -8.20
C GLN A 188 9.48 4.33 -9.32
N ALA A 189 9.78 4.03 -10.60
CA ALA A 189 8.86 4.33 -11.70
C ALA A 189 7.54 3.55 -11.56
N GLN A 190 7.60 2.27 -11.17
CA GLN A 190 6.41 1.46 -10.88
C GLN A 190 5.61 2.01 -9.70
N ILE A 191 6.27 2.33 -8.58
CA ILE A 191 5.63 2.94 -7.41
C ILE A 191 5.00 4.30 -7.78
N GLY A 192 5.68 5.10 -8.61
CA GLY A 192 5.17 6.36 -9.11
C GLY A 192 3.93 6.20 -9.98
N GLN A 193 3.93 5.24 -10.90
CA GLN A 193 2.77 4.89 -11.72
C GLN A 193 1.60 4.41 -10.86
N PHE A 194 1.90 3.61 -9.84
CA PHE A 194 0.92 3.17 -8.85
C PHE A 194 0.26 4.36 -8.13
N LEU A 195 1.02 5.33 -7.62
CA LEU A 195 0.47 6.50 -6.93
C LEU A 195 -0.43 7.33 -7.86
N ARG A 196 0.01 7.54 -9.12
CA ARG A 196 -0.78 8.26 -10.13
C ARG A 196 -2.10 7.56 -10.42
N THR A 197 -2.08 6.25 -10.68
CA THR A 197 -3.29 5.50 -11.03
C THR A 197 -4.27 5.46 -9.86
N THR A 198 -3.79 5.22 -8.64
CA THR A 198 -4.62 5.23 -7.43
C THR A 198 -5.27 6.58 -7.19
N ARG A 199 -4.51 7.67 -7.30
CA ARG A 199 -5.07 9.03 -7.14
C ARG A 199 -6.14 9.33 -8.20
N LYS A 200 -5.93 8.89 -9.44
CA LYS A 200 -6.92 9.05 -10.53
C LYS A 200 -8.20 8.24 -10.25
N LEU A 201 -8.08 7.02 -9.76
CA LEU A 201 -9.24 6.20 -9.36
C LEU A 201 -10.03 6.88 -8.25
N THR A 202 -9.36 7.38 -7.21
CA THR A 202 -10.00 8.13 -6.11
C THR A 202 -10.73 9.38 -6.63
N ALA A 203 -10.12 10.14 -7.55
CA ALA A 203 -10.77 11.30 -8.17
C ALA A 203 -12.05 10.91 -8.92
N ASN A 204 -11.99 9.84 -9.72
CA ASN A 204 -13.13 9.35 -10.46
C ASN A 204 -14.25 8.86 -9.54
N ALA A 205 -13.92 8.20 -8.42
CA ALA A 205 -14.89 7.81 -7.41
C ALA A 205 -15.58 9.03 -6.77
N ILE A 206 -14.82 10.07 -6.41
CA ILE A 206 -15.38 11.34 -5.90
C ILE A 206 -16.30 11.97 -6.96
N ARG A 207 -15.87 12.00 -8.22
CA ARG A 207 -16.70 12.49 -9.33
C ARG A 207 -18.02 11.74 -9.43
N GLN A 208 -17.99 10.40 -9.40
CA GLN A 208 -19.19 9.58 -9.45
C GLN A 208 -20.12 9.87 -8.26
N GLN A 209 -19.57 10.01 -7.06
CA GLN A 209 -20.34 10.35 -5.86
C GLN A 209 -21.00 11.73 -5.97
N VAL A 210 -20.25 12.75 -6.41
CA VAL A 210 -20.75 14.12 -6.60
C VAL A 210 -21.85 14.16 -7.67
N GLN A 211 -21.68 13.43 -8.78
CA GLN A 211 -22.64 13.40 -9.88
C GLN A 211 -23.88 12.55 -9.60
N LYS A 212 -23.79 11.57 -8.69
CA LYS A 212 -24.94 10.77 -8.24
C LYS A 212 -25.94 11.58 -7.43
N ASN A 213 -25.49 12.64 -6.74
CA ASN A 213 -26.36 13.50 -5.96
C ASN A 213 -26.80 14.73 -6.79
N PRO A 214 -28.11 14.88 -7.11
CA PRO A 214 -28.61 15.98 -7.93
C PRO A 214 -28.35 17.39 -7.38
N ALA A 215 -28.14 17.52 -6.06
CA ALA A 215 -27.85 18.79 -5.39
C ALA A 215 -26.39 19.23 -5.53
N THR A 216 -25.45 18.28 -5.63
CA THR A 216 -24.01 18.56 -5.77
C THR A 216 -23.50 18.37 -7.19
N ALA A 217 -24.29 17.75 -8.07
CA ALA A 217 -23.93 17.49 -9.44
C ALA A 217 -23.56 18.77 -10.19
N ILE A 218 -22.40 18.77 -10.85
CA ILE A 218 -21.96 19.89 -11.68
C ILE A 218 -22.74 19.86 -13.00
N LYS A 219 -23.49 20.93 -13.26
CA LYS A 219 -24.40 21.08 -14.40
C LYS A 219 -23.90 22.14 -15.37
N SER A 220 -24.28 22.00 -16.63
CA SER A 220 -24.03 23.00 -17.67
C SER A 220 -24.85 24.26 -17.40
N ALA A 221 -24.20 25.43 -17.35
CA ALA A 221 -24.90 26.71 -17.24
C ALA A 221 -25.84 26.99 -18.43
N LYS A 222 -25.58 26.37 -19.60
CA LYS A 222 -26.39 26.56 -20.82
C LYS A 222 -27.61 25.63 -20.90
N THR A 223 -27.46 24.38 -20.47
CA THR A 223 -28.49 23.34 -20.68
C THR A 223 -29.13 22.82 -19.39
N GLY A 224 -28.58 23.17 -18.22
CA GLY A 224 -29.01 22.65 -16.92
C GLY A 224 -28.74 21.16 -16.69
N LYS A 225 -28.23 20.44 -17.70
CA LYS A 225 -27.92 19.00 -17.63
C LYS A 225 -26.59 18.75 -16.92
N VAL A 226 -26.47 17.57 -16.32
CA VAL A 226 -25.23 17.06 -15.73
C VAL A 226 -24.11 17.02 -16.76
N LEU A 227 -22.91 17.45 -16.37
CA LEU A 227 -21.74 17.47 -17.26
C LEU A 227 -21.07 16.09 -17.42
N ASP A 228 -20.96 15.64 -18.67
CA ASP A 228 -20.21 14.44 -19.05
C ASP A 228 -18.70 14.69 -19.20
N LYS A 229 -18.31 15.89 -19.62
CA LYS A 229 -16.90 16.30 -19.81
C LYS A 229 -16.53 17.40 -18.82
N TRP A 230 -15.39 17.24 -18.17
CA TRP A 230 -14.94 18.11 -17.08
C TRP A 230 -13.66 18.83 -17.47
N SER A 231 -13.61 20.14 -17.21
CA SER A 231 -12.40 20.95 -17.31
C SER A 231 -11.51 20.75 -16.08
N SER A 232 -10.27 21.25 -16.14
CA SER A 232 -9.38 21.25 -14.97
C SER A 232 -9.97 21.98 -13.77
N GLN A 233 -10.76 23.04 -13.99
CA GLN A 233 -11.45 23.78 -12.93
C GLN A 233 -12.53 22.92 -12.23
N HIS A 234 -13.32 22.15 -12.98
CA HIS A 234 -14.31 21.24 -12.38
C HIS A 234 -13.64 20.16 -11.53
N TRP A 235 -12.51 19.62 -12.01
CA TRP A 235 -11.72 18.68 -11.23
C TRP A 235 -11.14 19.31 -9.96
N GLN A 236 -10.59 20.52 -10.06
CA GLN A 236 -10.06 21.24 -8.92
C GLN A 236 -11.15 21.48 -7.86
N GLN A 237 -12.36 21.87 -8.25
CA GLN A 237 -13.48 22.13 -7.34
C GLN A 237 -13.81 20.95 -6.41
N ILE A 238 -13.69 19.71 -6.88
CA ILE A 238 -14.03 18.52 -6.07
C ILE A 238 -12.80 17.81 -5.49
N THR A 239 -11.61 18.01 -6.06
CA THR A 239 -10.40 17.27 -5.68
C THR A 239 -9.38 18.09 -4.91
N TRP A 240 -9.60 19.39 -4.68
CA TRP A 240 -8.66 20.21 -3.92
C TRP A 240 -8.47 19.75 -2.47
N ARG A 241 -9.49 19.13 -1.84
CA ARG A 241 -9.39 18.48 -0.52
C ARG A 241 -9.12 16.98 -0.59
N MET A 242 -8.72 16.48 -1.76
CA MET A 242 -8.29 15.09 -1.87
C MET A 242 -7.04 14.93 -1.02
N GLY A 243 -7.13 14.09 0.00
CA GLY A 243 -6.02 13.81 0.91
C GLY A 243 -4.81 13.23 0.18
N TYR A 244 -3.83 12.82 0.97
CA TYR A 244 -2.62 12.21 0.47
C TYR A 244 -2.91 10.81 -0.09
N THR A 245 -2.27 10.46 -1.19
CA THR A 245 -2.25 9.09 -1.70
C THR A 245 -0.92 8.44 -1.32
N THR A 246 -0.97 7.31 -0.63
CA THR A 246 0.17 6.64 0.01
C THR A 246 0.13 5.12 -0.24
N LEU A 247 1.08 4.38 0.32
CA LEU A 247 1.05 2.92 0.32
C LEU A 247 -0.23 2.35 0.97
N PHE A 248 -0.79 3.02 1.98
CA PHE A 248 -2.04 2.58 2.60
C PHE A 248 -3.23 2.62 1.63
N ASP A 249 -3.23 3.55 0.69
CA ASP A 249 -4.24 3.60 -0.37
C ASP A 249 -4.08 2.43 -1.34
N LEU A 250 -2.84 1.96 -1.62
CA LEU A 250 -2.62 0.72 -2.38
C LEU A 250 -3.28 -0.46 -1.68
N LEU A 251 -2.94 -0.63 -0.40
CA LEU A 251 -3.39 -1.76 0.39
C LEU A 251 -4.92 -1.74 0.50
N SER A 252 -5.53 -0.56 0.57
CA SER A 252 -6.99 -0.44 0.57
C SER A 252 -7.64 -0.87 -0.75
N ARG A 253 -6.92 -0.83 -1.88
CA ARG A 253 -7.41 -1.37 -3.16
C ARG A 253 -7.50 -2.90 -3.15
N LEU A 254 -6.62 -3.58 -2.38
CA LEU A 254 -6.71 -5.03 -2.17
C LEU A 254 -8.08 -5.41 -1.61
N ARG A 255 -8.59 -4.64 -0.63
CA ARG A 255 -9.93 -4.83 -0.07
C ARG A 255 -11.04 -4.68 -1.10
N ILE A 256 -10.97 -3.65 -1.95
CA ILE A 256 -12.04 -3.36 -2.92
C ILE A 256 -12.11 -4.46 -3.99
N SER A 257 -10.97 -5.02 -4.35
CA SER A 257 -10.89 -6.08 -5.36
C SER A 257 -11.65 -7.36 -4.93
N SER A 258 -11.78 -7.68 -3.64
CA SER A 258 -12.56 -8.84 -3.18
C SER A 258 -14.05 -8.74 -3.43
N SER A 259 -14.55 -7.54 -3.74
CA SER A 259 -15.95 -7.27 -4.10
C SER A 259 -16.16 -6.98 -5.61
N GLN A 260 -15.12 -7.11 -6.44
CA GLN A 260 -15.13 -6.63 -7.83
C GLN A 260 -14.49 -7.59 -8.84
N LYS A 261 -14.90 -7.42 -10.10
CA LYS A 261 -14.35 -8.03 -11.35
C LYS A 261 -12.82 -7.91 -11.52
N GLU A 262 -12.11 -7.18 -10.65
CA GLU A 262 -10.65 -7.10 -10.69
C GLU A 262 -10.00 -8.42 -10.24
N ILE A 263 -10.50 -9.10 -9.18
CA ILE A 263 -9.92 -10.40 -8.79
C ILE A 263 -10.18 -11.46 -9.84
N ASP A 264 -11.36 -11.50 -10.45
CA ASP A 264 -11.64 -12.47 -11.52
C ASP A 264 -10.61 -12.33 -12.67
N ARG A 265 -10.22 -11.09 -13.01
CA ARG A 265 -9.15 -10.82 -13.99
C ARG A 265 -7.75 -11.21 -13.51
N PHE A 266 -7.51 -11.21 -12.20
CA PHE A 266 -6.24 -11.65 -11.61
C PHE A 266 -6.13 -13.18 -11.57
N VAL A 267 -7.23 -13.88 -11.26
CA VAL A 267 -7.31 -15.35 -11.24
C VAL A 267 -7.15 -15.92 -12.66
N GLU A 268 -7.70 -15.25 -13.66
CA GLU A 268 -7.57 -15.66 -15.07
C GLU A 268 -6.18 -15.36 -15.69
N ALA A 269 -5.31 -14.63 -14.99
CA ALA A 269 -4.01 -14.23 -15.53
C ALA A 269 -2.90 -15.23 -15.20
N GLU A 270 -1.98 -15.41 -16.15
CA GLU A 270 -0.72 -16.12 -15.93
C GLU A 270 0.32 -15.14 -15.37
N ILE A 271 0.48 -15.16 -14.04
CA ILE A 271 1.54 -14.44 -13.33
C ILE A 271 2.22 -15.38 -12.33
N ASP A 272 3.40 -15.00 -11.85
CA ASP A 272 4.05 -15.70 -10.74
C ASP A 272 3.34 -15.37 -9.41
N PHE A 273 2.36 -16.22 -9.06
CA PHE A 273 1.59 -16.06 -7.83
C PHE A 273 2.44 -16.28 -6.59
N LYS A 274 3.46 -17.15 -6.65
CA LYS A 274 4.35 -17.39 -5.51
C LYS A 274 5.14 -16.13 -5.19
N LEU A 275 5.79 -15.53 -6.20
CA LEU A 275 6.50 -14.27 -6.06
C LEU A 275 5.59 -13.15 -5.57
N PHE A 276 4.34 -13.11 -6.06
CA PHE A 276 3.35 -12.14 -5.59
C PHE A 276 3.11 -12.27 -4.07
N HIS A 277 2.80 -13.47 -3.58
CA HIS A 277 2.52 -13.71 -2.15
C HIS A 277 3.76 -13.45 -1.29
N GLU A 278 4.95 -13.81 -1.76
CA GLU A 278 6.22 -13.50 -1.07
C GLU A 278 6.41 -11.98 -0.92
N CYS A 279 6.21 -11.22 -2.00
CA CYS A 279 6.30 -9.75 -1.95
C CYS A 279 5.25 -9.15 -1.01
N LEU A 280 3.99 -9.62 -1.10
CA LEU A 280 2.90 -9.15 -0.25
C LEU A 280 3.19 -9.41 1.22
N LEU A 281 3.64 -10.62 1.57
CA LEU A 281 3.95 -11.00 2.93
C LEU A 281 5.14 -10.21 3.49
N SER A 282 6.18 -10.00 2.70
CA SER A 282 7.33 -9.16 3.07
C SER A 282 6.89 -7.73 3.40
N ILE A 283 6.03 -7.14 2.57
CA ILE A 283 5.48 -5.79 2.79
C ILE A 283 4.63 -5.75 4.07
N VAL A 284 3.74 -6.73 4.29
CA VAL A 284 2.94 -6.82 5.52
C VAL A 284 3.84 -6.91 6.74
N SER A 285 4.85 -7.78 6.70
CA SER A 285 5.78 -7.97 7.81
C SER A 285 6.56 -6.70 8.12
N TYR A 286 7.05 -5.99 7.09
CA TYR A 286 7.75 -4.73 7.25
C TYR A 286 6.85 -3.65 7.87
N MET A 287 5.64 -3.47 7.34
CA MET A 287 4.69 -2.46 7.81
C MET A 287 4.28 -2.70 9.26
N ASN A 288 3.93 -3.94 9.60
CA ASN A 288 3.57 -4.31 10.96
C ASN A 288 4.75 -4.12 11.91
N GLY A 289 5.98 -4.44 11.49
CA GLY A 289 7.17 -4.19 12.31
C GLY A 289 7.40 -2.72 12.63
N LEU A 290 7.11 -1.82 11.70
CA LEU A 290 7.16 -0.39 11.98
C LEU A 290 6.09 0.03 12.99
N HIS A 291 4.86 -0.44 12.83
CA HIS A 291 3.78 -0.11 13.78
C HIS A 291 4.04 -0.70 15.16
N GLU A 292 4.47 -1.96 15.24
CA GLU A 292 4.90 -2.64 16.46
C GLU A 292 6.03 -1.89 17.16
N SER A 293 7.00 -1.36 16.40
CA SER A 293 8.09 -0.56 16.96
C SER A 293 7.58 0.70 17.66
N TYR A 294 6.62 1.42 17.05
CA TYR A 294 5.98 2.57 17.70
C TYR A 294 5.22 2.15 18.96
N VAL A 295 4.51 1.03 18.91
CA VAL A 295 3.76 0.51 20.05
C VAL A 295 4.71 0.10 21.18
N ALA A 296 5.80 -0.59 20.87
CA ALA A 296 6.84 -0.97 21.82
C ALA A 296 7.51 0.26 22.45
N GLN A 297 7.76 1.33 21.68
CA GLN A 297 8.29 2.58 22.22
C GLN A 297 7.31 3.26 23.18
N ALA A 298 6.02 3.22 22.88
CA ALA A 298 4.98 3.82 23.73
C ALA A 298 4.77 3.06 25.05
N MET A 299 4.73 1.71 25.03
CA MET A 299 4.50 0.92 26.24
C MET A 299 5.76 0.55 27.02
N GLY A 300 6.92 0.66 26.39
CA GLY A 300 8.20 0.16 26.87
C GLY A 300 8.48 -1.28 26.41
N LEU A 301 9.74 -1.53 26.05
CA LEU A 301 10.16 -2.80 25.45
C LEU A 301 9.86 -4.02 26.32
N GLU A 302 10.06 -3.94 27.64
CA GLU A 302 9.80 -5.06 28.55
C GLU A 302 8.33 -5.49 28.57
N LYS A 303 7.41 -4.52 28.53
CA LYS A 303 5.97 -4.82 28.46
C LYS A 303 5.61 -5.43 27.12
N TYR A 304 6.20 -4.92 26.04
CA TYR A 304 6.03 -5.48 24.71
C TYR A 304 6.53 -6.93 24.62
N ARG A 305 7.74 -7.22 25.13
CA ARG A 305 8.29 -8.57 25.26
C ARG A 305 7.36 -9.50 26.01
N LYS A 306 6.83 -9.05 27.15
CA LYS A 306 5.88 -9.83 27.94
C LYS A 306 4.65 -10.24 27.12
N ILE A 307 4.06 -9.31 26.36
CA ILE A 307 2.93 -9.60 25.48
C ILE A 307 3.30 -10.66 24.44
N VAL A 308 4.49 -10.57 23.84
CA VAL A 308 4.97 -11.54 22.84
C VAL A 308 5.18 -12.93 23.47
N THR A 309 5.73 -13.00 24.68
CA THR A 309 5.94 -14.29 25.38
C THR A 309 4.65 -14.96 25.85
N GLU A 310 3.59 -14.18 26.08
CA GLU A 310 2.28 -14.68 26.51
C GLU A 310 1.35 -15.02 25.34
N LEU A 311 1.89 -15.07 24.11
CA LEU A 311 1.10 -15.40 22.92
C LEU A 311 0.57 -16.84 22.94
N PRO A 312 -0.62 -17.08 22.35
CA PRO A 312 -1.14 -18.43 22.18
C PRO A 312 -0.20 -19.32 21.36
N GLU A 313 -0.30 -20.64 21.53
CA GLU A 313 0.59 -21.64 20.91
C GLU A 313 0.74 -21.50 19.38
N HIS A 314 -0.34 -21.18 18.66
CA HIS A 314 -0.28 -20.99 17.21
C HIS A 314 0.52 -19.74 16.77
N LEU A 315 0.81 -18.83 17.69
CA LEU A 315 1.63 -17.62 17.50
C LEU A 315 2.94 -17.67 18.30
N SER A 316 3.18 -18.68 19.14
CA SER A 316 4.43 -18.83 19.87
C SER A 316 5.55 -19.33 18.94
N ASN A 317 6.81 -18.94 19.19
CA ASN A 317 7.94 -19.24 18.31
C ASN A 317 7.71 -18.86 16.83
N SER A 318 6.91 -17.82 16.59
CA SER A 318 6.44 -17.45 15.26
C SER A 318 7.19 -16.26 14.67
N PHE A 319 6.69 -15.78 13.53
CA PHE A 319 7.15 -14.54 12.89
C PHE A 319 7.12 -13.31 13.81
N VAL A 320 6.28 -13.31 14.87
CA VAL A 320 6.19 -12.19 15.83
C VAL A 320 7.47 -12.09 16.67
N GLU A 321 7.96 -13.22 17.18
CA GLU A 321 9.21 -13.27 17.96
C GLU A 321 10.43 -12.98 17.09
N ASN A 322 10.44 -13.51 15.85
CA ASN A 322 11.47 -13.15 14.88
C ASN A 322 11.50 -11.62 14.63
N ARG A 323 10.33 -11.00 14.47
CA ARG A 323 10.21 -9.55 14.27
C ARG A 323 10.64 -8.75 15.49
N LEU A 324 10.28 -9.21 16.69
CA LEU A 324 10.75 -8.63 17.94
C LEU A 324 12.29 -8.55 17.93
N HIS A 325 12.97 -9.67 17.69
CA HIS A 325 14.44 -9.73 17.75
C HIS A 325 15.16 -8.97 16.62
N HIS A 326 14.63 -9.00 15.40
CA HIS A 326 15.37 -8.46 14.24
C HIS A 326 14.93 -7.05 13.83
N MET A 327 13.74 -6.60 14.23
CA MET A 327 13.22 -5.27 13.85
C MET A 327 12.95 -4.36 15.04
N VAL A 328 12.35 -4.87 16.12
CA VAL A 328 11.89 -4.03 17.24
C VAL A 328 13.00 -3.81 18.26
N GLU A 329 13.56 -4.86 18.84
CA GLU A 329 14.61 -4.79 19.87
C GLU A 329 15.86 -4.00 19.46
N PRO A 330 16.38 -4.12 18.22
CA PRO A 330 17.57 -3.38 17.80
C PRO A 330 17.39 -1.85 17.84
N LEU A 331 16.15 -1.36 17.84
CA LEU A 331 15.85 0.06 17.97
C LEU A 331 16.10 0.60 19.38
N PHE A 332 16.16 -0.28 20.38
CA PHE A 332 16.26 0.07 21.80
C PHE A 332 17.57 -0.41 22.46
N THR A 333 18.30 -1.34 21.83
CA THR A 333 19.41 -2.06 22.50
C THR A 333 20.78 -1.40 22.41
N GLU A 334 20.99 -0.31 21.65
CA GLU A 334 22.25 0.46 21.70
C GLU A 334 22.02 1.97 21.51
N GLY A 335 22.45 2.77 22.49
CA GLY A 335 22.58 4.23 22.35
C GLY A 335 21.83 5.12 23.34
N THR A 336 21.86 4.82 24.64
CA THR A 336 21.84 5.87 25.68
C THR A 336 23.13 6.70 25.57
N SER A 337 23.23 7.57 24.57
CA SER A 337 23.99 8.81 24.74
C SER A 337 22.98 9.89 25.08
N PRO A 338 22.78 10.23 26.37
CA PRO A 338 22.25 11.54 26.68
C PRO A 338 23.25 12.52 26.08
N MET A 339 22.86 13.20 25.01
CA MET A 339 23.58 14.35 24.53
C MET A 339 23.55 15.35 25.69
N GLN A 340 24.62 15.36 26.50
CA GLN A 340 24.82 16.37 27.52
C GLN A 340 24.80 17.69 26.77
N ILE A 341 23.74 18.46 26.98
CA ILE A 341 23.72 19.88 26.66
C ILE A 341 24.80 20.47 27.56
N SER A 342 26.00 20.66 27.02
CA SER A 342 27.00 21.50 27.66
C SER A 342 26.42 22.91 27.69
N ALA A 343 25.91 23.29 28.86
CA ALA A 343 25.68 24.69 29.18
C ALA A 343 27.03 25.40 29.10
N ALA A 344 27.20 26.26 28.09
CA ALA A 344 28.27 27.23 28.09
C ALA A 344 27.90 28.35 29.06
N ALA A 345 28.78 28.57 30.02
CA ALA A 345 28.81 29.71 30.92
C ALA A 345 29.18 31.00 30.19
#